data_AF-A0A6H1JUU8-F1
#
_entry.id   AF-A0A6H1JUU8-F1
#
_cell.length_a   1.000
_cell.length_b   1.000
_cell.length_c   1.000
_cell.angle_alpha   90.00
_cell.angle_beta   90.00
_cell.angle_gamma   90.00
#
_symmetry.space_group_name_H-M   'P 1'
#
loop_
_entity.id
_entity.type
_entity.pdbx_description
1 polymer ?
#
loop_
_entity_poly.entity_id
_entity_poly.type
_entity_poly.pdbx_seq_one_letter_code
_entity_poly.pdbx_strand_id
1 'polypeptide(L)'
;MADTVREIERKYEAEDDTRLPDLAGIDRVTAVAEAGTEDLDAVYYDTADQRLAAAGITLRRRTGGRDAGWHLKLPVAPGVRDELRAPLSATPPPELTALVRSRVLDGELVAVVRLRTRRTVRVLKDAAGTPLAEVAEDAVRAWPAAGAVDAGTADSGRPGPAGARSRWSWSGTAAPGCWTRSAGR
;
A
#
# COMPACT_ATOMS: atom_id res chain seq x y z
N MET A 1 -17.14 -7.13 -20.69
CA MET A 1 -17.71 -6.51 -19.48
C MET A 1 -16.59 -6.43 -18.46
N ALA A 2 -16.39 -5.28 -17.82
CA ALA A 2 -15.38 -5.15 -16.76
C ALA A 2 -16.05 -5.55 -15.43
N ASP A 3 -15.53 -6.59 -14.77
CA ASP A 3 -16.03 -7.01 -13.46
C ASP A 3 -15.62 -5.98 -12.40
N THR A 4 -16.60 -5.41 -11.70
CA THR A 4 -16.35 -4.46 -10.61
C THR A 4 -16.36 -5.23 -9.30
N VAL A 5 -15.18 -5.40 -8.69
CA VAL A 5 -15.03 -6.01 -7.36
C VAL A 5 -14.89 -4.90 -6.32
N ARG A 6 -15.68 -4.94 -5.25
CA ARG A 6 -15.53 -4.05 -4.08
C ARG A 6 -14.62 -4.71 -3.06
N GLU A 7 -13.44 -4.15 -2.86
CA GLU A 7 -12.50 -4.55 -1.82
C GLU A 7 -12.70 -3.69 -0.55
N ILE A 8 -12.57 -4.31 0.63
CA ILE A 8 -12.54 -3.60 1.91
C ILE A 8 -11.18 -3.89 2.58
N GLU A 9 -10.36 -2.86 2.76
CA GLU A 9 -9.05 -2.96 3.41
C GLU A 9 -9.05 -2.24 4.77
N ARG A 10 -8.35 -2.80 5.76
CA ARG A 10 -8.03 -2.18 7.06
C ARG A 10 -6.55 -2.34 7.31
N LYS A 11 -5.91 -1.28 7.79
CA LYS A 11 -4.46 -1.23 7.95
C LYS A 11 -4.10 -0.96 9.39
N TYR A 12 -3.15 -1.70 9.91
CA TYR A 12 -2.67 -1.58 11.29
C TYR A 12 -1.17 -1.32 11.28
N GLU A 13 -0.72 -0.49 12.21
CA GLU A 13 0.70 -0.27 12.47
C GLU A 13 1.12 -1.15 13.64
N ALA A 14 2.36 -1.64 13.58
CA ALA A 14 2.87 -2.55 14.57
C ALA A 14 4.36 -2.33 14.76
N GLU A 15 4.81 -2.54 15.99
CA GLU A 15 6.21 -2.49 16.35
C GLU A 15 6.93 -3.78 15.87
N ASP A 16 8.25 -3.74 15.78
CA ASP A 16 9.06 -4.83 15.20
C ASP A 16 8.90 -6.18 15.95
N ASP A 17 8.57 -6.14 17.25
CA ASP A 17 8.34 -7.31 18.10
C ASP A 17 6.89 -7.81 18.06
N THR A 18 5.98 -7.03 17.46
CA THR A 18 4.58 -7.41 17.35
C THR A 18 4.45 -8.61 16.42
N ARG A 19 3.66 -9.60 16.86
CA ARG A 19 3.34 -10.80 16.07
C ARG A 19 1.85 -10.84 15.82
N LEU A 20 1.47 -11.41 14.68
CA LEU A 20 0.07 -11.71 14.43
C LEU A 20 -0.39 -12.70 15.49
N PRO A 21 -1.48 -12.42 16.23
CA PRO A 21 -2.05 -13.40 17.15
C PRO A 21 -2.57 -14.61 16.35
N ASP A 22 -2.78 -15.74 17.03
CA ASP A 22 -3.50 -16.84 16.41
C ASP A 22 -4.93 -16.39 16.07
N LEU A 23 -5.30 -16.55 14.79
CA LEU A 23 -6.60 -16.15 14.27
C LEU A 23 -7.55 -17.35 14.11
N ALA A 24 -7.07 -18.57 14.33
CA ALA A 24 -7.91 -19.76 14.30
C ALA A 24 -8.93 -19.73 15.45
N GLY A 25 -10.19 -20.07 15.16
CA GLY A 25 -11.27 -20.10 16.15
C GLY A 25 -11.88 -18.74 16.48
N ILE A 26 -11.42 -17.64 15.85
CA ILE A 26 -12.07 -16.34 15.97
C ILE A 26 -13.27 -16.29 15.03
N ASP A 27 -14.47 -16.13 15.61
CA ASP A 27 -15.74 -16.01 14.86
C ASP A 27 -15.91 -17.16 13.85
N ARG A 28 -15.98 -16.85 12.54
CA ARG A 28 -16.18 -17.84 11.47
C ARG A 28 -14.88 -18.47 10.98
N VAL A 29 -13.72 -18.06 11.49
CA VAL A 29 -12.41 -18.56 11.02
C VAL A 29 -12.12 -19.92 11.64
N THR A 30 -12.13 -20.96 10.82
CA THR A 30 -11.81 -22.34 11.25
C THR A 30 -10.39 -22.74 10.87
N ALA A 31 -9.80 -22.13 9.85
CA ALA A 31 -8.43 -22.39 9.44
C ALA A 31 -7.71 -21.14 8.92
N VAL A 32 -6.39 -21.12 9.12
CA VAL A 32 -5.47 -20.13 8.56
C VAL A 32 -4.51 -20.86 7.64
N ALA A 33 -4.53 -20.53 6.35
CA ALA A 33 -3.65 -21.14 5.36
C ALA A 33 -2.56 -20.16 4.92
N GLU A 34 -1.30 -20.59 4.92
CA GLU A 34 -0.22 -19.80 4.32
C GLU A 34 -0.40 -19.74 2.80
N ALA A 35 -0.29 -18.53 2.25
CA ALA A 35 -0.41 -18.26 0.81
C ALA A 35 0.91 -17.80 0.17
N GLY A 36 2.00 -17.82 0.94
CA GLY A 36 3.36 -17.53 0.47
C GLY A 36 3.88 -16.18 0.92
N THR A 37 5.06 -15.84 0.40
CA THR A 37 5.74 -14.56 0.64
C THR A 37 6.09 -13.89 -0.68
N GLU A 38 5.89 -12.58 -0.76
CA GLU A 38 6.23 -11.74 -1.91
C GLU A 38 7.24 -10.67 -1.51
N ASP A 39 8.24 -10.44 -2.35
CA ASP A 39 9.12 -9.27 -2.24
C ASP A 39 8.66 -8.19 -3.20
N LEU A 40 8.30 -7.03 -2.65
CA LEU A 40 7.80 -5.87 -3.39
C LEU A 40 8.81 -4.73 -3.32
N ASP A 41 9.01 -4.04 -4.44
CA ASP A 41 9.84 -2.85 -4.53
C ASP A 41 9.03 -1.73 -5.19
N ALA A 42 8.77 -0.66 -4.44
CA ALA A 42 7.91 0.43 -4.86
C ALA A 42 8.64 1.77 -4.81
N VAL A 43 8.71 2.48 -5.93
CA VAL A 43 9.24 3.84 -6.04
C VAL A 43 8.08 4.81 -6.19
N TYR A 44 8.05 5.81 -5.32
CA TYR A 44 7.06 6.88 -5.29
C TYR A 44 7.59 8.10 -6.04
N TYR A 45 6.71 8.73 -6.80
CA TYR A 45 7.02 9.90 -7.61
C TYR A 45 6.18 11.10 -7.16
N ASP A 46 6.82 12.27 -7.10
CA ASP A 46 6.19 13.55 -6.77
C ASP A 46 7.04 14.70 -7.34
N THR A 47 6.59 15.94 -7.23
CA THR A 47 7.45 17.11 -7.43
C THR A 47 8.43 17.26 -6.26
N ALA A 48 9.53 17.99 -6.46
CA ALA A 48 10.54 18.19 -5.42
C ALA A 48 9.95 18.84 -4.14
N ASP A 49 8.91 19.67 -4.30
CA ASP A 49 8.13 20.31 -3.24
C ASP A 49 6.87 19.51 -2.81
N GLN A 50 6.75 18.24 -3.24
CA GLN A 50 5.76 17.25 -2.79
C GLN A 50 4.28 17.64 -3.00
N ARG A 51 3.97 18.21 -4.18
CA ARG A 51 2.60 18.71 -4.49
C ARG A 51 1.56 17.61 -4.54
N LEU A 52 1.89 16.39 -5.00
CA LEU A 52 0.95 15.28 -5.03
C LEU A 52 0.60 14.82 -3.61
N ALA A 53 1.60 14.65 -2.76
CA ALA A 53 1.40 14.28 -1.36
C ALA A 53 0.55 15.33 -0.63
N ALA A 54 0.83 16.62 -0.82
CA ALA A 54 0.03 17.72 -0.26
C ALA A 54 -1.44 17.68 -0.72
N ALA A 55 -1.70 17.19 -1.93
CA ALA A 55 -3.05 16.99 -2.46
C ALA A 55 -3.67 15.62 -2.11
N GLY A 56 -3.02 14.79 -1.29
CA GLY A 56 -3.49 13.45 -0.96
C GLY A 56 -3.47 12.48 -2.16
N ILE A 57 -2.65 12.75 -3.17
CA ILE A 57 -2.45 11.91 -4.36
C ILE A 57 -1.21 11.05 -4.17
N THR A 58 -1.20 9.86 -4.75
CA THR A 58 -0.04 8.97 -4.70
C THR A 58 0.23 8.38 -6.07
N LEU A 59 1.40 8.63 -6.64
CA LEU A 59 1.89 7.98 -7.85
C LEU A 59 3.07 7.08 -7.49
N ARG A 60 2.97 5.79 -7.81
CA ARG A 60 4.07 4.84 -7.56
C ARG A 60 4.24 3.84 -8.69
N ARG A 61 5.49 3.46 -8.91
CA ARG A 61 5.91 2.30 -9.72
C ARG A 61 6.24 1.15 -8.77
N ARG A 62 5.63 -0.01 -8.96
CA ARG A 62 5.91 -1.22 -8.16
C ARG A 62 6.38 -2.36 -9.03
N THR A 63 7.41 -3.06 -8.58
CA THR A 63 7.87 -4.35 -9.12
C THR A 63 7.74 -5.44 -8.06
N GLY A 64 7.60 -6.69 -8.51
CA GLY A 64 7.36 -7.83 -7.63
C GLY A 64 5.89 -7.96 -7.22
N GLY A 65 5.51 -9.16 -6.79
CA GLY A 65 4.13 -9.54 -6.46
C GLY A 65 3.18 -9.59 -7.67
N ARG A 66 1.93 -9.96 -7.40
CA ARG A 66 0.89 -10.11 -8.44
C ARG A 66 0.46 -8.79 -9.11
N ASP A 67 0.64 -7.68 -8.40
CA ASP A 67 0.20 -6.36 -8.83
C ASP A 67 1.38 -5.45 -9.22
N ALA A 68 2.33 -5.96 -10.00
CA ALA A 68 3.41 -5.15 -10.56
C ALA A 68 2.87 -4.17 -11.61
N GLY A 69 3.33 -2.91 -11.57
CA GLY A 69 2.85 -1.86 -12.46
C GLY A 69 2.93 -0.46 -11.86
N TRP A 70 2.31 0.49 -12.56
CA TRP A 70 2.09 1.83 -12.04
C TRP A 70 0.73 1.94 -11.37
N HIS A 71 0.70 2.67 -10.25
CA HIS A 71 -0.50 2.88 -9.46
C HIS A 71 -0.64 4.37 -9.17
N LEU A 72 -1.80 4.92 -9.50
CA LEU A 72 -2.21 6.27 -9.15
C LEU A 72 -3.40 6.20 -8.20
N LYS A 73 -3.26 6.77 -7.00
CA LYS A 73 -4.37 6.92 -6.05
C LYS A 73 -4.84 8.38 -6.03
N LEU A 74 -6.12 8.60 -6.31
CA LEU A 74 -6.76 9.91 -6.32
C LEU A 74 -7.81 10.00 -5.21
N PRO A 75 -7.82 11.07 -4.40
CA PRO A 75 -8.92 11.30 -3.46
C PRO A 75 -10.19 11.71 -4.22
N VAL A 76 -11.32 11.05 -3.92
CA VAL A 76 -12.62 11.35 -4.54
C VAL A 76 -13.68 11.79 -3.53
N ALA A 77 -13.54 11.39 -2.27
CA ALA A 77 -14.30 11.90 -1.13
C ALA A 77 -13.48 11.72 0.16
N PRO A 78 -13.87 12.33 1.30
CA PRO A 78 -13.18 12.11 2.57
C PRO A 78 -13.08 10.61 2.90
N GLY A 79 -11.85 10.10 3.00
CA GLY A 79 -11.58 8.67 3.25
C GLY A 79 -11.80 7.73 2.06
N VAL A 80 -12.19 8.23 0.89
CA VAL A 80 -12.43 7.43 -0.32
C VAL A 80 -11.43 7.81 -1.41
N ARG A 81 -10.78 6.79 -1.99
CA ARG A 81 -9.76 6.98 -3.03
C ARG A 81 -10.03 6.01 -4.18
N ASP A 82 -9.90 6.51 -5.39
CA ASP A 82 -9.85 5.67 -6.60
C ASP A 82 -8.40 5.25 -6.86
N GLU A 83 -8.22 4.04 -7.38
CA GLU A 83 -6.93 3.53 -7.83
C GLU A 83 -6.99 3.24 -9.33
N LEU A 84 -6.12 3.91 -10.09
CA LEU A 84 -5.89 3.62 -11.50
C LEU A 84 -4.56 2.88 -11.64
N ARG A 85 -4.56 1.85 -12.49
CA ARG A 85 -3.41 0.98 -12.73
C ARG A 85 -2.99 1.05 -14.19
N ALA A 86 -1.69 1.02 -14.43
CA ALA A 86 -1.12 0.88 -15.77
C ALA A 86 0.03 -0.14 -15.76
N PRO A 87 0.32 -0.81 -16.90
CA PRO A 87 1.40 -1.79 -16.99
C PRO A 87 2.76 -1.22 -16.58
N LEU A 88 3.67 -2.09 -16.17
CA LEU A 88 5.02 -1.68 -15.78
C LEU A 88 5.80 -1.08 -16.97
N SER A 89 6.36 0.11 -16.77
CA SER A 89 7.24 0.80 -17.71
C SER A 89 8.39 1.49 -16.96
N ALA A 90 9.39 2.00 -17.68
CA ALA A 90 10.52 2.71 -17.07
C ALA A 90 10.10 4.08 -16.50
N THR A 91 9.27 4.82 -17.23
CA THR A 91 8.78 6.17 -16.88
C THR A 91 7.28 6.17 -16.63
N PRO A 92 6.75 7.18 -15.89
CA PRO A 92 5.31 7.29 -15.64
C PRO A 92 4.50 7.31 -16.94
N PRO A 93 3.46 6.47 -17.08
CA PRO A 93 2.62 6.45 -18.28
C PRO A 93 1.88 7.78 -18.49
N PRO A 94 1.81 8.31 -19.74
CA PRO A 94 1.14 9.57 -20.04
C PRO A 94 -0.31 9.64 -19.57
N GLU A 95 -1.04 8.53 -19.62
CA GLU A 95 -2.42 8.43 -19.16
C GLU A 95 -2.59 8.69 -17.65
N LEU A 96 -1.57 8.37 -16.84
CA LEU A 96 -1.56 8.66 -15.40
C LEU A 96 -1.06 10.08 -15.13
N THR A 97 -0.02 10.54 -15.85
CA THR A 97 0.53 11.89 -15.63
C THR A 97 -0.43 13.00 -16.07
N ALA A 98 -1.23 12.76 -17.12
CA ALA A 98 -2.28 13.68 -17.56
C ALA A 98 -3.29 13.99 -16.43
N LEU A 99 -3.64 13.00 -15.61
CA LEU A 99 -4.62 13.14 -14.53
C LEU A 99 -4.11 14.00 -13.36
N VAL A 100 -2.80 14.11 -13.19
CA VAL A 100 -2.18 14.91 -12.11
C VAL A 100 -1.61 16.24 -12.59
N ARG A 101 -1.75 16.56 -13.88
CA ARG A 101 -1.16 17.76 -14.51
C ARG A 101 -1.54 19.06 -13.81
N SER A 102 -2.80 19.20 -13.38
CA SER A 102 -3.26 20.41 -12.66
C SER A 102 -2.69 20.57 -11.26
N ARG A 103 -2.04 19.54 -10.70
CA ARG A 103 -1.39 19.56 -9.38
C ARG A 103 0.11 19.80 -9.50
N VAL A 104 0.75 19.17 -10.49
CA VAL A 104 2.19 19.33 -10.70
C VAL A 104 2.53 20.62 -11.45
N LEU A 105 1.64 21.11 -12.31
CA LEU A 105 1.87 22.23 -13.23
C LEU A 105 3.14 21.98 -14.07
N ASP A 106 4.11 22.88 -14.01
CA ASP A 106 5.41 22.74 -14.69
C ASP A 106 6.46 22.00 -13.84
N GLY A 107 6.06 21.50 -12.66
CA GLY A 107 6.93 20.72 -11.78
C GLY A 107 7.21 19.33 -12.35
N GLU A 108 8.49 18.95 -12.37
CA GLU A 108 8.91 17.61 -12.80
C GLU A 108 8.54 16.55 -11.76
N LEU A 109 8.03 15.40 -12.23
CA LEU A 109 7.81 14.22 -11.40
C LEU A 109 9.12 13.44 -11.24
N VAL A 110 9.71 13.54 -10.06
CA VAL A 110 10.94 12.84 -9.70
C VAL A 110 10.66 11.72 -8.72
N ALA A 111 11.53 10.71 -8.68
CA ALA A 111 11.47 9.70 -7.64
C ALA A 111 11.81 10.38 -6.30
N VAL A 112 10.95 10.20 -5.29
CA VAL A 112 11.13 10.84 -3.96
C VAL A 112 11.42 9.81 -2.87
N VAL A 113 10.80 8.63 -2.93
CA VAL A 113 10.94 7.59 -1.90
C VAL A 113 10.92 6.22 -2.56
N ARG A 114 11.77 5.30 -2.08
CA ARG A 114 11.70 3.87 -2.40
C ARG A 114 11.34 3.06 -1.16
N LEU A 115 10.38 2.17 -1.31
CA LEU A 115 9.99 1.18 -0.31
C LEU A 115 10.37 -0.22 -0.80
N ARG A 116 10.93 -1.04 0.08
CA ARG A 116 11.00 -2.49 -0.08
C ARG A 116 10.17 -3.15 0.99
N THR A 117 9.36 -4.09 0.58
CA THR A 117 8.42 -4.79 1.43
C THR A 117 8.59 -6.28 1.25
N ARG A 118 8.82 -7.01 2.33
CA ARG A 118 8.60 -8.45 2.37
C ARG A 118 7.21 -8.69 2.93
N ARG A 119 6.31 -9.20 2.09
CA ARG A 119 4.91 -9.44 2.39
C ARG A 119 4.67 -10.92 2.61
N THR A 120 4.21 -11.33 3.80
CA THR A 120 3.76 -12.69 4.05
C THR A 120 2.23 -12.72 4.07
N VAL A 121 1.63 -13.59 3.26
CA VAL A 121 0.19 -13.64 3.04
C VAL A 121 -0.40 -14.89 3.68
N ARG A 122 -1.51 -14.73 4.39
CA ARG A 122 -2.32 -15.81 4.97
C ARG A 122 -3.77 -15.64 4.58
N VAL A 123 -4.46 -16.73 4.26
CA VAL A 123 -5.88 -16.74 3.93
C VAL A 123 -6.66 -17.36 5.07
N LEU A 124 -7.61 -16.60 5.61
CA LEU A 124 -8.54 -17.07 6.63
C LEU A 124 -9.69 -17.81 5.94
N LYS A 125 -10.04 -19.00 6.42
CA LYS A 125 -11.06 -19.86 5.83
C LYS A 125 -12.11 -20.28 6.84
N ASP A 126 -13.34 -20.47 6.37
CA ASP A 126 -14.39 -21.10 7.17
C ASP A 126 -14.25 -22.62 7.22
N ALA A 127 -15.17 -23.28 7.93
CA ALA A 127 -15.22 -24.74 8.07
C ALA A 127 -15.39 -25.48 6.73
N ALA A 128 -15.94 -24.84 5.70
CA ALA A 128 -16.06 -25.41 4.36
C ALA A 128 -14.80 -25.19 3.51
N GLY A 129 -13.78 -24.50 4.05
CA GLY A 129 -12.56 -24.12 3.33
C GLY A 129 -12.73 -22.90 2.43
N THR A 130 -13.86 -22.20 2.52
CA THR A 130 -14.14 -20.98 1.73
C THR A 130 -13.30 -19.82 2.26
N PRO A 131 -12.60 -19.05 1.40
CA PRO A 131 -11.83 -17.90 1.84
C PRO A 131 -12.74 -16.79 2.37
N LEU A 132 -12.45 -16.31 3.58
CA LEU A 132 -13.15 -15.22 4.26
C LEU A 132 -12.41 -13.88 4.14
N ALA A 133 -11.08 -13.91 4.26
CA ALA A 133 -10.22 -12.73 4.17
C ALA A 133 -8.76 -13.09 3.88
N GLU A 134 -7.99 -12.12 3.41
CA GLU A 134 -6.54 -12.17 3.31
C GLU A 134 -5.92 -11.31 4.43
N VAL A 135 -4.90 -11.84 5.09
CA VAL A 135 -4.04 -11.11 6.04
C VAL A 135 -2.66 -11.00 5.42
N ALA A 136 -2.21 -9.78 5.15
CA ALA A 136 -0.86 -9.49 4.69
C ALA A 136 -0.04 -8.81 5.79
N GLU A 137 1.07 -9.46 6.15
CA GLU A 137 2.11 -8.98 7.04
C GLU A 137 3.22 -8.34 6.22
N ASP A 138 3.43 -7.02 6.33
CA ASP A 138 4.48 -6.32 5.60
C ASP A 138 5.63 -5.91 6.52
N ALA A 139 6.81 -6.46 6.27
CA ALA A 139 8.06 -5.89 6.77
C ALA A 139 8.55 -4.83 5.79
N VAL A 140 8.38 -3.54 6.11
CA VAL A 140 8.66 -2.42 5.20
C VAL A 140 9.95 -1.70 5.61
N ARG A 141 10.79 -1.42 4.61
CA ARG A 141 11.92 -0.52 4.71
C ARG A 141 11.77 0.61 3.70
N ALA A 142 12.04 1.83 4.11
CA ALA A 142 11.92 3.01 3.28
C ALA A 142 13.24 3.79 3.21
N TRP A 143 13.52 4.36 2.05
CA TRP A 143 14.67 5.23 1.80
C TRP A 143 14.25 6.40 0.90
N PRO A 144 14.88 7.58 1.03
CA PRO A 144 14.83 8.58 -0.03
C PRO A 144 15.27 7.95 -1.36
N ALA A 145 14.62 8.31 -2.47
CA ALA A 145 15.09 7.88 -3.77
C ALA A 145 16.43 8.57 -4.09
N ALA A 146 17.35 7.86 -4.74
CA ALA A 146 18.62 8.45 -5.16
C ALA A 146 18.35 9.64 -6.10
N GLY A 147 18.84 10.83 -5.73
CA GLY A 147 18.60 12.09 -6.46
C GLY A 147 17.46 12.95 -5.92
N ALA A 148 16.74 12.53 -4.86
CA ALA A 148 15.88 13.43 -4.09
C ALA A 148 16.79 14.46 -3.39
N VAL A 149 16.88 15.66 -3.94
CA VAL A 149 17.71 16.73 -3.37
C VAL A 149 17.14 17.15 -2.01
N ASP A 150 17.97 17.09 -0.98
CA ASP A 150 17.66 17.68 0.32
C ASP A 150 17.57 19.20 0.15
N ALA A 151 16.36 19.73 0.08
CA ALA A 151 16.13 21.17 0.18
C ALA A 151 16.29 21.62 1.64
N GLY A 152 17.56 21.80 2.05
CA GLY A 152 17.94 22.67 3.15
C GLY A 152 17.94 22.07 4.56
N THR A 153 19.08 21.53 5.00
CA THR A 153 19.90 22.16 6.05
C THR A 153 21.26 21.45 6.07
N ALA A 154 22.32 22.22 5.92
CA ALA A 154 23.67 21.73 6.16
C ALA A 154 23.82 21.47 7.66
N ASP A 155 23.83 20.20 8.05
CA ASP A 155 24.67 19.74 9.15
C ASP A 155 25.31 18.42 8.73
N SER A 156 26.63 18.39 8.75
CA SER A 156 27.45 17.23 8.44
C SER A 156 27.30 16.19 9.54
N GLY A 157 26.25 15.38 9.46
CA GLY A 157 25.99 14.23 10.32
C GLY A 157 25.77 12.98 9.49
N ARG A 158 26.59 11.95 9.77
CA ARG A 158 26.46 10.54 9.36
C ARG A 158 25.00 10.14 9.04
N PRO A 159 24.71 9.42 7.94
CA PRO A 159 23.33 9.00 7.65
C PRO A 159 22.77 8.23 8.85
N GLY A 160 21.73 8.81 9.47
CA GLY A 160 20.99 8.21 10.57
C GLY A 160 20.31 6.90 10.12
N PRO A 161 19.96 6.00 11.06
CA PRO A 161 19.54 4.66 10.71
C PRO A 161 18.21 4.71 9.92
N ALA A 162 18.14 3.85 8.91
CA ALA A 162 16.91 3.55 8.19
C ALA A 162 15.81 3.16 9.18
N GLY A 163 14.70 3.89 9.19
CA GLY A 163 13.51 3.50 9.94
C GLY A 163 12.89 2.27 9.29
N ALA A 164 13.18 1.09 9.84
CA ALA A 164 12.33 -0.07 9.63
C ALA A 164 10.97 0.22 10.29
N ARG A 165 9.89 -0.02 9.58
CA ARG A 165 8.54 0.02 10.16
C ARG A 165 7.79 -1.20 9.64
N SER A 166 7.49 -2.15 10.52
CA SER A 166 6.51 -3.19 10.26
C SER A 166 5.12 -2.57 10.10
N ARG A 167 4.36 -3.06 9.12
CA ARG A 167 3.05 -2.52 8.74
C ARG A 167 2.18 -3.67 8.30
N TRP A 168 0.93 -3.70 8.70
CA TRP A 168 0.02 -4.80 8.37
C TRP A 168 -1.11 -4.25 7.51
N SER A 169 -1.40 -4.91 6.40
CA SER A 169 -2.61 -4.62 5.61
C SER A 169 -3.51 -5.85 5.60
N TRP A 170 -4.72 -5.69 6.10
CA TRP A 170 -5.80 -6.66 5.96
C TRP A 170 -6.64 -6.26 4.76
N SER A 171 -6.73 -7.10 3.72
CA SER A 171 -7.67 -6.93 2.61
C SER A 171 -8.66 -8.09 2.61
N GLY A 172 -9.94 -7.77 2.78
CA GLY A 172 -11.03 -8.75 2.73
C GLY A 172 -11.99 -8.43 1.60
N THR A 173 -12.29 -9.42 0.77
CA THR A 173 -13.45 -9.37 -0.14
C THR A 173 -14.67 -9.74 0.67
N ALA A 174 -15.46 -8.76 1.10
CA ALA A 174 -16.72 -9.05 1.78
C ALA A 174 -17.77 -9.54 0.76
N ALA A 175 -18.31 -10.74 0.97
CA ALA A 175 -19.60 -11.09 0.40
C ALA A 175 -20.67 -10.11 0.95
N PRO A 176 -21.65 -9.67 0.14
CA PRO A 176 -22.62 -8.66 0.57
C PRO A 176 -23.50 -9.22 1.70
N GLY A 177 -23.55 -8.49 2.83
CA GLY A 177 -24.52 -8.71 3.90
C GLY A 177 -24.00 -9.38 5.16
N CYS A 178 -23.09 -8.74 5.89
CA CYS A 178 -22.79 -8.91 7.32
C CYS A 178 -21.87 -7.72 7.64
N TRP A 179 -22.20 -6.73 8.46
CA TRP A 179 -22.35 -6.83 9.91
C TRP A 179 -23.13 -5.60 10.42
N THR A 180 -24.17 -5.83 11.22
CA THR A 180 -24.70 -4.82 12.14
C THR A 180 -23.77 -4.68 13.35
N ARG A 181 -23.46 -3.43 13.74
CA ARG A 181 -22.79 -3.10 15.00
C ARG A 181 -23.56 -3.73 16.18
N SER A 182 -22.93 -4.58 16.97
CA SER A 182 -23.26 -4.73 18.39
C SER A 182 -22.22 -3.94 19.18
N ALA A 183 -22.67 -2.82 19.76
CA ALA A 183 -21.93 -2.10 20.79
C ALA A 183 -22.21 -2.76 22.14
N GLY A 184 -21.19 -2.90 22.99
CA GLY A 184 -21.43 -3.37 24.35
C GLY A 184 -20.19 -3.50 25.22
N ARG A 185 -19.89 -2.38 25.91
CA ARG A 185 -19.19 -2.18 27.20
C ARG A 185 -17.84 -2.83 27.46
#